data_AF-A0A1I0QJE5-F1
#
_entry.id   AF-A0A1I0QJE5-F1
#
_cell.length_a   1.000
_cell.length_b   1.000
_cell.length_c   1.000
_cell.angle_alpha   90.00
_cell.angle_beta   90.00
_cell.angle_gamma   90.00
#
_symmetry.space_group_name_H-M   'P 1'
#
loop_
_entity.id
_entity.type
_entity.pdbx_description
1 polymer ?
#
loop_
_entity_poly.entity_id
_entity_poly.type
_entity_poly.pdbx_seq_one_letter_code
_entity_poly.pdbx_strand_id
1 'polypeptide(L)'
;MAKDKRYNAIKELIERGGITDFNKIFDIMPPSTMARHLGINYNNFTKRQADCSRFTVKEIMKMAELIGVEDTLIASLLIKATKAQYNKKARSIKG
;
A
#
# COMPACT_ATOMS: atom_id res chain seq x y z
N MET A 1 -16.06 -6.65 -14.98
CA MET A 1 -15.06 -5.60 -15.24
C MET A 1 -13.70 -6.28 -15.38
N ALA A 2 -12.93 -6.00 -16.43
CA ALA A 2 -11.60 -6.57 -16.58
C ALA A 2 -10.72 -6.12 -15.40
N LYS A 3 -10.05 -7.07 -14.73
CA LYS A 3 -9.11 -6.79 -13.65
C LYS A 3 -7.99 -5.90 -14.22
N ASP A 4 -7.72 -4.77 -13.58
CA ASP A 4 -6.71 -3.81 -14.05
C ASP A 4 -5.36 -4.52 -14.24
N LYS A 5 -4.78 -4.46 -15.44
CA LYS A 5 -3.53 -5.17 -15.78
C LYS A 5 -2.37 -4.78 -14.85
N ARG A 6 -2.43 -3.59 -14.25
CA ARG A 6 -1.43 -3.10 -13.28
C ARG A 6 -1.36 -3.97 -12.03
N TYR A 7 -2.47 -4.61 -11.62
CA TYR A 7 -2.47 -5.53 -10.48
C TYR A 7 -1.61 -6.77 -10.74
N ASN A 8 -1.59 -7.30 -11.97
CA ASN A 8 -0.74 -8.43 -12.31
C ASN A 8 0.74 -8.06 -12.22
N ALA A 9 1.11 -6.87 -12.71
CA ALA A 9 2.48 -6.37 -12.59
C ALA A 9 2.90 -6.15 -11.12
N ILE A 10 2.00 -5.59 -10.29
CA ILE A 10 2.26 -5.43 -8.85
C ILE A 10 2.43 -6.79 -8.18
N LYS A 11 1.56 -7.76 -8.49
CA LYS A 11 1.62 -9.13 -7.96
C LYS A 11 2.99 -9.76 -8.24
N GLU A 12 3.40 -9.80 -9.51
CA GLU A 12 4.67 -10.41 -9.91
C GLU A 12 5.86 -9.79 -9.18
N LEU A 13 5.84 -8.47 -8.98
CA LEU A 13 6.91 -7.76 -8.27
C LEU A 13 6.89 -7.98 -6.76
N ILE A 14 5.73 -8.15 -6.14
CA ILE A 14 5.63 -8.53 -4.72
C ILE A 14 6.16 -9.96 -4.53
N GLU A 15 5.71 -10.91 -5.35
CA GLU A 15 6.08 -12.33 -5.23
C GLU A 15 7.58 -12.56 -5.49
N ARG A 16 8.19 -11.80 -6.40
CA ARG A 16 9.64 -11.83 -6.65
C ARG A 16 10.48 -11.06 -5.62
N GLY A 17 9.83 -10.40 -4.65
CA GLY A 17 10.51 -9.57 -3.65
C GLY A 17 11.05 -8.23 -4.16
N GLY A 18 10.62 -7.78 -5.36
CA GLY A 18 11.03 -6.49 -5.95
C GLY A 18 10.37 -5.27 -5.29
N ILE A 19 9.17 -5.44 -4.71
CA ILE A 19 8.50 -4.42 -3.91
C ILE A 19 8.81 -4.66 -2.43
N THR A 20 9.73 -3.86 -1.88
CA THR A 20 10.09 -3.87 -0.46
C THR A 20 9.49 -2.69 0.33
N ASP A 21 8.95 -1.71 -0.39
CA ASP A 21 8.30 -0.51 0.15
C ASP A 21 6.89 -0.42 -0.43
N PHE A 22 5.90 -0.22 0.44
CA PHE A 22 4.50 -0.05 0.06
C PHE A 22 4.31 1.06 -0.99
N ASN A 23 5.11 2.13 -0.93
CA ASN A 23 4.97 3.24 -1.87
C ASN A 23 5.33 2.88 -3.32
N LYS A 24 6.18 1.87 -3.55
CA LYS A 24 6.55 1.41 -4.90
C LYS A 24 5.36 0.82 -5.67
N ILE A 25 4.31 0.39 -4.99
CA ILE A 25 3.05 -0.01 -5.62
C ILE A 25 2.49 1.16 -6.46
N PHE A 26 2.69 2.39 -5.97
CA PHE A 26 2.11 3.58 -6.59
C PHE A 26 2.88 4.12 -7.78
N ASP A 27 4.10 3.64 -8.01
CA ASP A 27 4.85 3.87 -9.25
C ASP A 27 4.19 3.15 -10.43
N ILE A 28 3.44 2.07 -10.16
CA ILE A 28 2.77 1.24 -11.16
C ILE A 28 1.28 1.60 -11.25
N MET A 29 0.64 1.80 -10.10
CA MET A 29 -0.78 2.15 -10.03
C MET A 29 -0.99 3.47 -9.28
N PRO A 30 -1.56 4.51 -9.92
CA PRO A 30 -1.83 5.77 -9.26
C PRO A 30 -2.68 5.58 -7.98
N PRO A 31 -2.36 6.30 -6.88
CA PRO A 31 -3.11 6.23 -5.63
C PRO A 31 -4.61 6.49 -5.79
N SER A 32 -4.99 7.37 -6.73
CA SER A 32 -6.39 7.65 -7.06
C SER A 32 -7.14 6.45 -7.64
N THR A 33 -6.45 5.62 -8.41
CA THR A 33 -7.02 4.39 -8.98
C THR A 33 -7.24 3.35 -7.88
N MET A 34 -6.22 3.13 -7.03
CA MET A 34 -6.32 2.21 -5.89
C MET A 34 -7.43 2.64 -4.92
N ALA A 35 -7.49 3.94 -4.58
CA ALA A 35 -8.53 4.50 -3.71
C ALA A 35 -9.93 4.20 -4.26
N ARG A 36 -10.15 4.44 -5.56
CA ARG A 36 -11.41 4.14 -6.23
C ARG A 36 -11.77 2.66 -6.16
N HIS A 37 -10.82 1.76 -6.42
CA HIS A 37 -11.06 0.31 -6.38
C HIS A 37 -11.32 -0.20 -4.95
N LEU A 38 -10.67 0.40 -3.95
CA LEU A 38 -10.94 0.12 -2.54
C LEU A 38 -12.26 0.72 -2.05
N GLY A 39 -12.84 1.67 -2.77
CA GLY A 39 -14.03 2.41 -2.33
C GLY A 39 -13.71 3.43 -1.23
N ILE A 40 -12.48 3.94 -1.21
CA ILE A 40 -12.01 4.92 -0.24
C ILE A 40 -11.93 6.27 -0.94
N ASN A 41 -12.38 7.35 -0.27
CA ASN A 41 -12.17 8.71 -0.78
C ASN A 41 -10.67 8.99 -0.96
N TYR A 42 -10.28 9.59 -2.08
CA TYR A 42 -8.88 9.87 -2.39
C TYR A 42 -8.12 10.60 -1.28
N ASN A 43 -8.73 11.62 -0.65
CA ASN A 43 -8.10 12.36 0.44
C ASN A 43 -7.89 11.51 1.70
N ASN A 44 -8.79 10.54 1.94
CA ASN A 44 -8.61 9.59 3.04
C ASN A 44 -7.52 8.56 2.70
N PHE A 45 -7.46 8.12 1.45
CA PHE A 45 -6.41 7.22 0.99
C PHE A 45 -5.03 7.86 1.13
N THR A 46 -4.85 9.10 0.67
CA THR A 46 -3.56 9.81 0.78
C THR A 46 -3.16 10.06 2.23
N LYS A 47 -4.10 10.39 3.13
CA LYS A 47 -3.84 10.48 4.57
C LYS A 47 -3.36 9.15 5.17
N ARG A 48 -3.91 8.02 4.73
CA ARG A 48 -3.49 6.68 5.17
C ARG A 48 -2.19 6.23 4.52
N GLN A 49 -1.93 6.64 3.29
CA GLN A 49 -0.64 6.41 2.65
C GLN A 49 0.47 7.16 3.41
N ALA A 50 0.21 8.40 3.82
CA ALA A 50 1.13 9.20 4.63
C ALA A 50 1.33 8.65 6.05
N ASP A 51 0.33 7.96 6.60
CA ASP A 51 0.37 7.30 7.91
C ASP A 51 -0.21 5.88 7.80
N CYS A 52 0.65 4.94 7.44
CA CYS A 52 0.28 3.57 7.07
C CYS A 52 -0.35 2.78 8.22
N SER A 53 -0.21 3.21 9.48
CA SER A 53 -0.88 2.55 10.62
C SER A 53 -2.39 2.77 10.63
N ARG A 54 -2.90 3.67 9.79
CA ARG A 54 -4.34 3.98 9.70
C ARG A 54 -5.11 3.04 8.76
N PHE A 55 -4.44 2.16 8.04
CA PHE A 55 -5.11 1.14 7.25
C PHE A 55 -5.75 0.09 8.17
N THR A 56 -7.01 -0.23 7.89
CA THR A 56 -7.71 -1.28 8.65
C THR A 56 -7.40 -2.66 8.08
N VAL A 57 -7.54 -3.71 8.89
CA VAL A 57 -7.36 -5.11 8.43
C VAL A 57 -8.26 -5.41 7.23
N LYS A 58 -9.51 -4.92 7.23
CA LYS A 58 -10.44 -5.08 6.10
C LYS A 58 -9.90 -4.47 4.80
N GLU A 59 -9.23 -3.33 4.88
CA GLU A 59 -8.63 -2.66 3.71
C GLU A 59 -7.39 -3.41 3.22
N ILE A 60 -6.61 -4.00 4.13
CA ILE A 60 -5.49 -4.87 3.80
C ILE A 60 -5.97 -6.08 3.01
N MET A 61 -6.98 -6.79 3.53
CA MET A 61 -7.56 -7.95 2.84
C MET A 61 -8.11 -7.58 1.46
N LYS A 62 -8.81 -6.46 1.34
CA LYS A 62 -9.34 -5.98 0.05
C LYS A 62 -8.23 -5.59 -0.93
N MET A 63 -7.14 -4.98 -0.46
CA MET A 63 -5.96 -4.72 -1.30
C MET A 63 -5.34 -6.02 -1.79
N ALA A 64 -5.19 -7.00 -0.91
CA ALA A 64 -4.63 -8.30 -1.22
C ALA A 64 -5.46 -9.05 -2.27
N GLU A 65 -6.79 -9.03 -2.16
CA GLU A 65 -7.72 -9.60 -3.15
C GLU A 65 -7.62 -8.92 -4.52
N LEU A 66 -7.60 -7.57 -4.53
CA LEU A 66 -7.46 -6.77 -5.75
C LEU A 66 -6.13 -7.06 -6.46
N ILE A 67 -5.03 -7.16 -5.71
CA ILE A 67 -3.71 -7.47 -6.25
C ILE A 67 -3.59 -8.96 -6.62
N GLY A 68 -4.25 -9.85 -5.87
CA GLY A 68 -4.16 -11.30 -6.02
C GLY A 68 -2.95 -11.93 -5.31
N VAL A 69 -2.62 -11.44 -4.11
CA VAL A 69 -1.52 -11.93 -3.25
C VAL A 69 -2.04 -12.25 -1.85
N GLU A 70 -1.23 -12.95 -1.04
CA GLU A 70 -1.51 -13.17 0.38
C GLU A 70 -1.62 -11.85 1.16
N ASP A 71 -2.61 -11.76 2.04
CA ASP A 71 -2.88 -10.58 2.88
C ASP A 71 -1.71 -10.25 3.83
N THR A 72 -1.03 -11.29 4.33
CA THR A 72 0.18 -11.17 5.15
C THR A 72 1.32 -10.43 4.44
N LEU A 73 1.43 -10.54 3.11
CA LEU A 73 2.43 -9.81 2.33
C LEU A 73 2.13 -8.31 2.35
N ILE A 74 0.87 -7.93 2.11
CA ILE A 74 0.44 -6.52 2.16
C ILE A 74 0.59 -5.95 3.58
N ALA A 75 0.20 -6.72 4.60
CA ALA A 75 0.39 -6.34 6.00
C ALA A 75 1.88 -6.09 6.31
N SER A 76 2.77 -6.97 5.85
CA SER A 76 4.21 -6.82 6.06
C SER A 76 4.78 -5.55 5.43
N LEU A 77 4.31 -5.18 4.23
CA LEU A 77 4.71 -3.95 3.54
C LEU A 77 4.23 -2.71 4.30
N LEU A 78 3.00 -2.70 4.78
CA LEU A 78 2.44 -1.59 5.57
C LEU A 78 3.15 -1.44 6.91
N ILE A 79 3.48 -2.55 7.59
CA ILE A 79 4.25 -2.51 8.85
C ILE A 79 5.63 -1.91 8.62
N LYS A 80 6.33 -2.32 7.56
CA LYS A 80 7.64 -1.75 7.19
C LYS A 80 7.54 -0.25 6.89
N ALA A 81 6.54 0.15 6.10
CA ALA A 81 6.28 1.56 5.78
C ALA A 81 5.99 2.39 7.03
N THR A 82 5.17 1.86 7.95
CA THR A 82 4.83 2.50 9.23
C THR A 82 6.08 2.74 10.09
N LYS A 83 6.94 1.72 10.23
CA LYS A 83 8.22 1.84 10.96
C LYS A 83 9.13 2.90 10.32
N ALA A 84 9.21 2.93 8.99
CA ALA A 84 10.00 3.93 8.27
C ALA A 84 9.46 5.36 8.48
N GLN A 85 8.14 5.55 8.42
CA GLN A 85 7.46 6.83 8.66
C GLN A 85 7.68 7.33 10.10
N TYR A 86 7.55 6.44 11.08
CA TYR A 86 7.83 6.75 12.48
C TYR A 86 9.28 7.21 12.68
N ASN A 87 10.25 6.45 12.15
CA ASN A 87 11.68 6.79 12.28
C ASN A 87 12.01 8.15 11.64
N LYS A 88 11.38 8.48 10.51
CA LYS A 88 11.54 9.79 9.86
C LYS A 88 11.02 10.93 10.74
N LYS A 89 9.84 10.76 11.35
CA LYS A 89 9.26 11.74 12.28
C LYS A 89 10.13 11.96 13.51
N ALA A 90 10.67 10.88 14.11
CA ALA A 90 11.54 10.96 15.26
C ALA A 90 12.86 11.72 14.99
N ARG A 91 13.41 11.60 13.78
CA ARG A 91 14.60 12.35 13.35
C ARG A 91 14.32 13.85 13.17
N SER A 92 13.14 14.21 12.68
CA SER A 92 12.75 15.61 12.45
C SER A 92 12.50 16.42 13.73
N ILE A 93 12.34 15.77 14.88
CA ILE A 93 12.11 16.43 16.18
C ILE A 93 13.45 16.73 16.89
N LYS A 94 14.54 16.08 16.47
CA LYS A 94 15.86 16.19 17.10
C LYS A 94 16.83 17.16 16.39
N GLY A 95 16.44 17.70 15.24
CA GLY A 95 17.21 18.70 14.48
C GLY A 95 16.50 20.04 14.51
#